data_AF-A0A540X4G2-F1
#
_entry.id   AF-A0A540X4G2-F1
#
_cell.length_a   1.000
_cell.length_b   1.000
_cell.length_c   1.000
_cell.angle_alpha   90.00
_cell.angle_beta   90.00
_cell.angle_gamma   90.00
#
_symmetry.space_group_name_H-M   'P 1'
#
loop_
_entity.id
_entity.type
_entity.pdbx_description
1 polymer ?
#
loop_
_entity_poly.entity_id
_entity_poly.type
_entity_poly.pdbx_seq_one_letter_code
_entity_poly.pdbx_strand_id
1 'polypeptide(L)'
;MLRALLDVLYPPACIACARVLPGPGAFFCETCDTALERLPPGCCRTCAEPGTFPGGSCPRCRAHPPPFSRAWAPFAHEGPLARAIHRFKYAM
;
A
#
# COMPACT_ATOMS: atom_id res chain seq x y z
N MET A 1 27.07 -15.86 11.41
CA MET A 1 27.13 -15.06 12.65
C MET A 1 26.78 -13.58 12.45
N LEU A 2 27.32 -12.89 11.43
CA LEU A 2 27.03 -11.46 11.19
C LEU A 2 25.53 -11.12 11.04
N ARG A 3 24.76 -11.98 10.37
CA ARG A 3 23.31 -11.80 10.16
C ARG A 3 22.53 -11.68 11.48
N ALA A 4 22.76 -12.59 12.43
CA ALA A 4 22.06 -12.59 13.71
C ALA A 4 22.38 -11.36 14.56
N LEU A 5 23.61 -10.82 14.47
CA LEU A 5 23.97 -9.56 15.13
C LEU A 5 23.25 -8.38 14.49
N LEU A 6 23.14 -8.35 13.16
CA LEU A 6 22.40 -7.32 12.45
C LEU A 6 20.91 -7.37 12.77
N ASP A 7 20.31 -8.55 12.93
CA ASP A 7 18.90 -8.69 13.32
C ASP A 7 18.63 -8.19 14.76
N VAL A 8 19.64 -8.13 15.63
CA VAL A 8 19.54 -7.52 16.97
C VAL A 8 19.67 -6.00 16.91
N LEU A 9 20.61 -5.49 16.11
CA LEU A 9 20.85 -4.04 15.97
C LEU A 9 19.77 -3.35 15.10
N TYR A 10 19.27 -4.06 14.10
CA TYR A 10 18.29 -3.61 13.12
C TYR A 10 17.18 -4.65 13.01
N PRO A 11 16.35 -4.82 14.06
CA PRO A 11 15.29 -5.79 14.03
C PRO A 11 14.30 -5.46 12.91
N PRO A 12 13.77 -6.47 12.20
CA PRO A 12 12.74 -6.24 11.21
C PRO A 12 11.53 -5.59 11.88
N ALA A 13 11.01 -4.53 11.29
CA ALA A 13 9.91 -3.76 11.82
C ALA A 13 8.78 -3.63 10.80
N CYS A 14 7.54 -3.59 11.30
CA CYS A 14 6.36 -3.35 10.48
C CYS A 14 6.52 -2.04 9.71
N ILE A 15 6.43 -2.09 8.38
CA ILE A 15 6.66 -0.91 7.53
C ILE A 15 5.61 0.20 7.75
N ALA A 16 4.46 -0.14 8.34
CA ALA A 16 3.39 0.81 8.65
C ALA A 16 3.48 1.44 10.06
N CYS A 17 3.85 0.67 11.08
CA CYS A 17 3.75 1.10 12.49
C CYS A 17 5.04 0.95 13.30
N ALA A 18 6.12 0.46 12.70
CA ALA A 18 7.43 0.22 13.32
C ALA A 18 7.45 -0.80 14.48
N ARG A 19 6.37 -1.56 14.71
CA ARG A 19 6.40 -2.69 15.65
C ARG A 19 7.42 -3.74 15.20
N VAL A 20 8.29 -4.18 16.10
CA VAL A 20 9.25 -5.27 15.85
C VAL A 20 8.51 -6.55 15.46
N LEU A 21 9.01 -7.22 14.42
CA LEU A 21 8.44 -8.43 13.86
C LEU A 21 9.16 -9.67 14.41
N PRO A 22 8.46 -10.81 14.55
CA PRO A 22 9.01 -12.02 15.16
C PRO A 22 10.10 -12.71 14.32
N GLY A 23 10.28 -12.31 13.06
CA GLY A 23 11.31 -12.87 12.18
C GLY A 23 11.37 -12.20 10.81
N PRO A 24 12.37 -12.56 10.00
CA PRO A 24 12.51 -12.06 8.64
C PRO A 24 11.37 -12.55 7.73
N GLY A 25 10.99 -11.74 6.75
CA GLY A 25 10.02 -12.11 5.70
C GLY A 25 8.62 -11.52 5.84
N ALA A 26 8.25 -11.02 7.03
CA ALA A 26 7.03 -10.23 7.20
C ALA A 26 7.31 -8.73 6.97
N PHE A 27 6.41 -8.05 6.28
CA PHE A 27 6.45 -6.59 6.10
C PHE A 27 5.49 -5.86 7.06
N PHE A 28 4.37 -6.50 7.39
CA PHE A 28 3.37 -5.98 8.30
C PHE A 28 3.29 -6.86 9.54
N CYS A 29 2.97 -6.26 10.69
CA CYS A 29 2.51 -7.05 11.84
C CYS A 29 1.07 -7.51 11.60
N GLU A 30 0.63 -8.55 12.30
CA GLU A 30 -0.72 -9.14 12.17
C GLU A 30 -1.85 -8.10 12.18
N THR A 31 -1.78 -7.13 13.11
CA THR A 31 -2.79 -6.05 13.21
C THR A 31 -2.81 -5.14 11.98
N CYS A 32 -1.66 -4.86 11.38
CA CYS A 32 -1.60 -4.02 10.19
C CYS A 32 -1.94 -4.82 8.93
N ASP A 33 -1.60 -6.11 8.88
CA ASP A 33 -1.90 -6.97 7.74
C ASP A 33 -3.41 -7.19 7.61
N THR A 34 -4.08 -7.51 8.72
CA THR A 34 -5.55 -7.69 8.76
C THR A 34 -6.33 -6.39 8.52
N ALA A 35 -5.71 -5.24 8.74
CA ALA A 35 -6.29 -3.92 8.46
C ALA A 35 -5.97 -3.40 7.04
N LEU A 36 -5.34 -4.20 6.16
CA LEU A 36 -5.18 -3.84 4.76
C LEU A 36 -6.52 -3.92 4.02
N GLU A 37 -6.98 -2.78 3.53
CA GLU A 37 -8.22 -2.71 2.77
C GLU A 37 -7.98 -2.98 1.29
N ARG A 38 -8.63 -4.00 0.76
CA ARG A 38 -8.61 -4.27 -0.69
C ARG A 38 -9.34 -3.17 -1.44
N LEU A 39 -8.88 -2.88 -2.65
CA LEU A 39 -9.59 -1.95 -3.52
C LEU A 39 -11.00 -2.51 -3.81
N PRO A 40 -12.07 -1.71 -3.67
CA PRO A 40 -13.42 -2.16 -3.96
C PRO A 40 -13.57 -2.51 -5.45
N PRO A 41 -14.52 -3.40 -5.81
CA PRO A 41 -14.76 -3.79 -7.20
C PRO A 41 -15.20 -2.60 -8.07
N GLY A 42 -15.90 -1.63 -7.49
CA GLY A 42 -16.24 -0.38 -8.15
C GLY A 42 -15.03 0.54 -8.21
N CYS A 43 -14.36 0.58 -9.36
CA CYS A 43 -13.26 1.51 -9.60
C CYS A 43 -13.16 1.95 -11.07
N CYS A 44 -12.42 3.03 -11.31
CA CYS A 44 -12.08 3.51 -12.65
C CYS A 44 -11.18 2.48 -13.36
N ARG A 45 -11.55 2.09 -14.59
CA ARG A 45 -10.79 1.13 -15.40
C ARG A 45 -9.39 1.62 -15.79
N THR A 46 -9.17 2.93 -15.77
CA THR A 46 -7.88 3.56 -16.13
C THR A 46 -7.02 3.82 -14.90
N CYS A 47 -7.46 4.64 -13.94
CA CYS A 47 -6.61 5.03 -12.80
C CYS A 47 -6.85 4.24 -11.50
N ALA A 48 -7.75 3.26 -11.50
CA ALA A 48 -8.14 2.50 -10.30
C ALA A 48 -8.74 3.33 -9.15
N GLU A 49 -9.17 4.57 -9.41
CA GLU A 49 -9.91 5.39 -8.44
C GLU A 49 -11.14 4.62 -7.95
N PRO A 50 -11.35 4.44 -6.64
CA PRO A 50 -12.58 3.87 -6.10
C PRO A 50 -13.81 4.70 -6.49
N GLY A 51 -14.91 4.03 -6.82
CA GLY A 51 -16.19 4.67 -7.06
C GLY A 51 -17.01 4.03 -8.18
N THR A 52 -18.28 4.44 -8.24
CA THR A 52 -19.21 3.99 -9.28
C THR A 52 -19.18 4.99 -10.44
N PHE A 53 -18.61 4.57 -11.56
CA PHE A 53 -18.52 5.41 -12.76
C PHE A 53 -19.34 4.81 -13.90
N PRO A 54 -20.49 5.39 -14.28
CA PRO A 54 -21.24 4.97 -15.45
C PRO A 54 -20.35 5.03 -16.69
N GLY A 55 -20.07 3.91 -17.35
CA GLY A 55 -19.11 3.80 -18.46
C GLY A 55 -17.65 3.53 -18.03
N GLY A 56 -17.39 3.24 -16.76
CA GLY A 56 -16.14 2.67 -16.25
C GLY A 56 -14.95 3.62 -16.16
N SER A 57 -15.12 4.93 -16.39
CA SER A 57 -14.05 5.93 -16.27
C SER A 57 -14.49 7.09 -15.40
N CYS A 58 -13.64 7.48 -14.45
CA CYS A 58 -13.91 8.62 -13.59
C CYS A 58 -13.86 9.96 -14.36
N PRO A 59 -14.49 11.03 -13.85
CA PRO A 59 -14.48 12.35 -14.50
C PRO A 59 -13.06 12.88 -14.78
N ARG A 60 -12.11 12.62 -13.88
CA ARG A 60 -10.70 13.01 -14.05
C ARG A 60 -10.07 12.38 -15.28
N CYS A 61 -10.18 11.06 -15.43
CA CYS A 61 -9.65 10.34 -16.59
C CYS A 61 -10.36 10.69 -17.90
N ARG A 62 -11.64 11.08 -17.84
CA ARG A 62 -12.37 11.55 -19.03
C ARG A 62 -11.92 12.92 -19.50
N ALA A 63 -11.79 13.86 -18.56
CA ALA A 63 -11.39 15.23 -18.87
C ALA A 63 -9.91 15.30 -19.28
N HIS A 64 -9.05 14.52 -18.62
CA HIS A 64 -7.61 14.50 -18.85
C HIS A 64 -7.13 13.03 -18.88
N PRO A 65 -7.19 12.36 -20.04
CA PRO A 65 -6.70 11.00 -20.19
C PRO A 65 -5.22 10.93 -19.81
N PRO A 66 -4.84 10.06 -18.85
CA PRO A 66 -3.44 9.90 -18.49
C PRO A 66 -2.64 9.20 -19.61
N PRO A 67 -1.30 9.32 -19.63
CA PRO A 67 -0.44 8.70 -20.64
C PRO A 67 -0.25 7.17 -20.44
N PHE A 68 -1.19 6.51 -19.77
CA PHE A 68 -1.18 5.07 -19.52
C PHE A 68 -2.57 4.47 -19.74
N SER A 69 -2.62 3.19 -20.10
CA SER A 69 -3.88 2.49 -20.37
C SER A 69 -4.60 2.05 -19.09
N ARG A 70 -3.85 1.57 -18.09
CA ARG A 70 -4.40 1.07 -16.83
C ARG A 70 -3.38 1.10 -15.68
N ALA A 71 -3.83 1.56 -14.53
CA ALA A 71 -3.19 1.39 -13.23
C ALA A 71 -3.81 0.19 -12.49
N TRP A 72 -2.98 -0.56 -11.79
CA TRP A 72 -3.42 -1.65 -10.92
C TRP A 72 -3.12 -1.29 -9.47
N ALA A 73 -4.18 -1.24 -8.65
CA ALA A 73 -4.09 -0.99 -7.22
C ALA A 73 -4.85 -2.11 -6.48
N PRO A 74 -4.17 -3.12 -5.90
CA PRO A 74 -4.84 -4.21 -5.20
C PRO A 74 -5.46 -3.79 -3.86
N PHE A 75 -5.04 -2.66 -3.32
CA PHE A 75 -5.44 -2.12 -2.02
C PHE A 75 -5.83 -0.65 -2.14
N ALA A 76 -6.70 -0.20 -1.25
CA ALA A 76 -7.02 1.22 -1.08
C ALA A 76 -5.86 1.95 -0.43
N HIS A 77 -5.64 3.22 -0.81
CA HIS A 77 -4.60 4.06 -0.20
C HIS A 77 -5.10 4.61 1.15
N GLU A 78 -5.33 3.72 2.10
CA GLU A 78 -5.83 4.03 3.43
C GLU A 78 -5.09 3.22 4.51
N GLY A 79 -5.38 3.53 5.78
CA GLY A 79 -4.95 2.73 6.91
C GLY A 79 -3.43 2.42 6.95
N PRO A 80 -3.03 1.16 7.22
CA PRO A 80 -1.63 0.76 7.27
C PRO A 80 -0.86 0.98 5.97
N LEU A 81 -1.51 0.82 4.80
CA LEU A 81 -0.83 0.99 3.52
C LEU A 81 -0.45 2.45 3.27
N ALA A 82 -1.36 3.39 3.53
CA ALA A 82 -1.08 4.82 3.42
C ALA A 82 0.08 5.23 4.35
N ARG A 83 0.10 4.72 5.58
CA ARG A 83 1.21 4.97 6.53
C ARG A 83 2.53 4.38 6.03
N ALA A 84 2.52 3.16 5.50
CA ALA A 84 3.71 2.53 4.94
C ALA A 84 4.28 3.34 3.77
N ILE A 85 3.43 3.77 2.83
CA ILE A 85 3.83 4.62 1.70
C ILE A 85 4.38 5.97 2.18
N HIS A 86 3.73 6.59 3.18
CA HIS A 86 4.19 7.85 3.75
C HIS A 86 5.57 7.71 4.40
N ARG A 87 5.78 6.67 5.23
CA ARG A 87 7.09 6.40 5.86
C ARG A 87 8.15 6.13 4.81
N PHE A 88 7.85 5.34 3.78
CA PHE A 88 8.78 5.08 2.69
C PHE A 88 9.22 6.37 1.96
N LYS A 89 8.30 7.32 1.76
CA LYS A 89 8.60 8.57 1.06
C LYS A 89 9.32 9.60 1.94
N TYR A 90 9.04 9.63 3.24
CA TYR A 90 9.36 10.80 4.08
C TYR A 90 10.07 10.48 5.40
N ALA A 91 10.12 9.22 5.84
CA ALA A 91 10.89 8.87 7.03
C ALA A 91 12.33 8.58 6.59
N MET A 92 13.23 9.52 6.92
CA MET A 92 14.68 9.32 6.93
C MET A 92 15.11 8.61 8.20
#